data_AF-A0A9D6ZQI9-F1
#
_entry.id   AF-A0A9D6ZQI9-F1
#
_cell.length_a   1.000
_cell.length_b   1.000
_cell.length_c   1.000
_cell.angle_alpha   90.00
_cell.angle_beta   90.00
_cell.angle_gamma   90.00
#
_symmetry.space_group_name_H-M   'P 1'
#
loop_
_entity.id
_entity.type
_entity.pdbx_description
1 polymer ?
#
loop_
_entity_poly.entity_id
_entity_poly.type
_entity_poly.pdbx_seq_one_letter_code
_entity_poly.pdbx_strand_id
1 'polypeptide(L)' 'MIRTQVYLPEELYGHIQLLARQDRKVSAQVIRELLTTGLKKVVEEKKTNAGDALLRLAKIGAQGPKDLSINHDKYLYG' A
#
# COMPACT_ATOMS: atom_id res chain seq x y z
N MET A 1 -9.64 5.82 -23.78
CA MET A 1 -8.30 5.49 -23.23
C MET A 1 -7.37 6.67 -23.51
N ILE A 2 -6.39 6.94 -22.65
CA ILE A 2 -5.37 7.97 -22.85
C ILE A 2 -4.08 7.28 -23.30
N ARG A 3 -3.41 7.81 -24.34
CA ARG A 3 -2.11 7.30 -24.80
C ARG A 3 -1.01 7.90 -23.93
N THR A 4 -0.19 7.06 -23.33
CA THR A 4 0.94 7.47 -22.50
C THR A 4 2.20 6.78 -22.99
N GLN A 5 3.32 7.48 -22.96
CA GLN A 5 4.65 6.94 -23.26
C GLN A 5 5.46 6.93 -21.96
N VAL A 6 6.05 5.78 -21.65
CA VAL A 6 6.86 5.58 -20.44
C VAL A 6 8.12 4.85 -20.85
N TYR A 7 9.27 5.32 -20.37
CA TYR A 7 10.53 4.62 -20.55
C TYR A 7 10.58 3.39 -19.65
N LEU A 8 10.91 2.24 -20.23
CA LEU A 8 11.05 0.98 -19.51
C LEU A 8 12.51 0.51 -19.65
N PRO A 9 13.14 0.05 -18.56
CA PRO A 9 14.38 -0.70 -18.65
C PRO A 9 14.22 -1.91 -19.58
N GLU A 10 15.29 -2.26 -20.29
CA GLU A 10 15.27 -3.36 -21.27
C GLU A 10 14.87 -4.70 -20.62
N GLU A 11 15.39 -4.98 -19.43
CA GLU A 11 15.05 -6.17 -18.64
C GLU A 11 13.55 -6.26 -18.34
N LEU A 12 12.95 -5.14 -17.92
CA LEU A 12 11.52 -5.07 -17.61
C LEU A 12 10.68 -5.28 -18.87
N TYR A 13 11.10 -4.69 -19.99
CA TYR A 13 10.44 -4.90 -21.27
C TYR A 13 10.50 -6.37 -21.71
N GLY A 14 11.65 -7.02 -21.52
CA GLY A 14 11.83 -8.46 -21.77
C GLY A 14 10.86 -9.33 -20.95
N HIS A 15 10.72 -9.04 -19.65
CA HIS A 15 9.76 -9.75 -18.79
C HIS A 15 8.31 -9.57 -19.25
N ILE A 16 7.92 -8.37 -19.66
CA ILE A 16 6.57 -8.10 -20.19
C ILE A 16 6.31 -8.90 -21.46
N GLN A 17 7.31 -8.99 -22.37
CA GLN A 17 7.17 -9.78 -23.59
C GLN A 17 7.04 -11.28 -23.30
N LEU A 18 7.82 -11.79 -22.36
CA LEU A 18 7.75 -13.20 -21.95
C LEU A 18 6.34 -13.54 -21.44
N LEU A 19 5.83 -12.75 -20.49
CA LEU A 19 4.48 -12.90 -19.94
C LEU A 19 3.40 -12.81 -21.02
N ALA A 20 3.52 -11.83 -21.92
CA ALA A 20 2.58 -11.67 -23.03
C ALA A 20 2.52 -12.91 -23.93
N ARG A 21 3.67 -13.53 -24.22
CA ARG A 21 3.75 -14.77 -25.01
C ARG A 21 3.13 -15.95 -24.27
N GLN A 22 3.46 -16.11 -22.99
CA GLN A 22 2.95 -17.20 -22.15
C GLN A 22 1.42 -17.16 -22.04
N ASP A 23 0.86 -15.97 -21.85
CA ASP A 23 -0.58 -15.78 -21.67
C ASP A 23 -1.35 -15.61 -22.98
N ARG A 24 -0.66 -15.64 -24.15
CA ARG A 24 -1.24 -15.33 -25.47
C ARG A 24 -1.99 -14.00 -25.50
N LYS A 25 -1.44 -12.99 -24.83
CA LYS A 25 -1.98 -11.62 -24.74
C LYS A 25 -1.07 -10.63 -25.46
N VAL A 26 -1.63 -9.48 -25.84
CA VAL A 26 -0.83 -8.35 -26.33
C VAL A 26 -0.11 -7.69 -25.16
N SER A 27 1.15 -7.28 -25.32
CA SER A 27 1.95 -6.64 -24.24
C SER A 27 1.24 -5.46 -23.59
N ALA A 28 0.49 -4.66 -24.37
CA ALA A 28 -0.28 -3.55 -23.84
C ALA A 28 -1.38 -3.99 -22.87
N GLN A 29 -1.99 -5.17 -23.06
CA GLN A 29 -2.96 -5.72 -22.13
C GLN A 29 -2.29 -6.16 -20.83
N VAL A 30 -1.16 -6.86 -20.93
CA VAL A 30 -0.37 -7.27 -19.75
C VAL A 30 0.04 -6.07 -18.92
N ILE A 31 0.56 -5.01 -19.56
CA ILE A 31 0.94 -3.76 -18.88
C ILE A 31 -0.24 -3.16 -18.11
N ARG A 32 -1.43 -3.10 -18.74
CA ARG A 32 -2.63 -2.55 -18.08
C ARG A 32 -3.08 -3.37 -16.89
N GLU A 33 -3.09 -4.71 -17.01
CA GLU A 33 -3.48 -5.62 -15.93
C GLU A 33 -2.51 -5.51 -14.74
N LEU A 34 -1.20 -5.46 -15.02
CA LEU A 34 -0.16 -5.28 -14.00
C LEU A 34 -0.26 -3.93 -13.31
N LEU A 35 -0.45 -2.83 -14.06
CA LEU A 35 -0.62 -1.50 -13.49
C LEU A 35 -1.88 -1.42 -12.64
N THR A 36 -3.00 -2.00 -13.09
CA THR A 36 -4.26 -2.00 -12.33
C THR A 36 -4.09 -2.74 -11.01
N THR A 37 -3.49 -3.92 -11.06
CA THR A 37 -3.24 -4.75 -9.87
C THR A 37 -2.25 -4.08 -8.92
N GLY A 38 -1.16 -3.52 -9.44
CA GLY A 38 -0.14 -2.83 -8.66
C GLY A 38 -0.70 -1.59 -7.96
N LEU A 39 -1.47 -0.76 -8.68
CA LEU A 39 -2.10 0.43 -8.11
C LEU A 39 -3.14 0.05 -7.04
N LYS A 40 -3.92 -1.02 -7.26
CA LYS A 40 -4.88 -1.50 -6.27
C LYS A 40 -4.18 -1.92 -4.97
N LYS A 41 -3.06 -2.66 -5.05
CA LYS A 41 -2.26 -3.03 -3.87
C LYS A 41 -1.74 -1.80 -3.14
N VAL A 42 -1.17 -0.83 -3.85
CA VAL A 42 -0.69 0.42 -3.23
C VAL A 42 -1.82 1.17 -2.52
N VAL A 43 -3.02 1.20 -3.10
CA VAL A 43 -4.19 1.84 -2.49
C VAL A 43 -4.67 1.05 -1.26
N GLU A 44 -4.71 -0.28 -1.33
CA GLU A 44 -5.10 -1.15 -0.21
C GLU A 44 -4.10 -1.08 0.94
N GLU A 45 -2.79 -1.08 0.66
CA GLU A 45 -1.73 -0.93 1.67
C GLU A 45 -1.74 0.46 2.32
N LYS A 46 -2.12 1.51 1.57
CA LYS A 46 -2.27 2.86 2.11
C LYS A 46 -3.54 3.05 2.94
N LYS A 47 -4.56 2.21 2.77
CA LYS A 47 -5.70 2.15 3.68
C LYS A 47 -5.24 1.53 4.99
N THR A 48 -4.55 2.33 5.80
CA THR A 48 -4.26 1.97 7.19
C THR A 48 -5.60 1.77 7.87
N ASN A 49 -6.00 0.51 8.09
CA ASN A 49 -7.26 0.24 8.74
C ASN A 49 -7.11 0.62 10.23
N ALA A 50 -8.21 1.02 10.87
CA ALA A 50 -8.18 1.44 12.26
C ALA A 50 -7.60 0.35 13.19
N GLY A 51 -7.81 -0.93 12.85
CA GLY A 51 -7.23 -2.07 13.56
C GLY A 51 -5.71 -2.13 13.50
N ASP A 52 -5.10 -1.87 12.34
CA ASP A 52 -3.64 -1.84 12.18
C ASP A 52 -3.02 -0.68 12.95
N ALA A 53 -3.70 0.46 12.98
CA ALA A 53 -3.29 1.61 13.78
C ALA A 53 -3.35 1.28 15.29
N LEU A 54 -4.46 0.69 15.76
CA LEU A 54 -4.61 0.25 17.15
C LEU A 54 -3.60 -0.85 17.53
N LEU A 55 -3.31 -1.79 16.63
CA LEU A 55 -2.31 -2.83 16.85
C LEU A 55 -0.89 -2.24 16.95
N ARG A 56 -0.56 -1.24 16.13
CA ARG A 56 0.69 -0.49 16.24
C ARG A 56 0.79 0.26 17.57
N LEU A 57 -0.29 0.91 18.01
CA LEU A 57 -0.34 1.58 19.31
C LEU A 57 -0.18 0.59 20.47
N ALA A 58 -0.84 -0.58 20.41
CA ALA A 58 -0.70 -1.62 21.43
C ALA A 58 0.74 -2.14 21.55
N LYS A 59 1.48 -2.25 20.43
CA LYS A 59 2.89 -2.66 20.41
C LYS A 59 3.84 -1.68 21.09
N ILE A 60 3.44 -0.41 21.27
CA ILE A 60 4.26 0.58 22.01
C ILE A 60 4.41 0.15 23.48
N GLY A 61 3.46 -0.64 24.01
CA GLY A 61 3.53 -1.15 25.38
C GLY A 61 3.53 -0.06 26.44
N ALA A 62 3.08 1.15 26.09
CA ALA A 62 3.01 2.28 27.02
C ALA A 62 2.06 1.94 28.17
N GLN A 63 2.56 2.05 29.39
CA GLN A 63 1.77 1.88 30.60
C GLN A 63 1.53 3.24 31.23
N GLY A 64 0.30 3.50 31.65
CA GLY A 64 -0.09 4.73 32.31
C GLY A 64 -1.20 4.48 33.33
N PRO A 65 -1.56 5.49 34.11
CA PRO A 65 -2.72 5.45 35.00
C PRO A 65 -3.97 4.94 34.27
N LYS A 66 -4.75 4.07 34.92
CA LYS A 66 -5.96 3.46 34.32
C LYS A 66 -7.03 4.49 33.95
N ASP A 67 -6.94 5.68 34.53
CA ASP A 67 -7.81 6.83 34.37
C ASP A 67 -7.17 7.95 33.55
N LEU A 68 -6.03 7.71 32.88
CA LEU A 68 -5.29 8.74 32.13
C LEU A 68 -6.17 9.41 31.06
N SER A 69 -7.05 8.67 30.39
CA SER A 69 -7.96 9.25 29.39
C SER A 69 -8.93 10.27 29.99
N ILE A 70 -9.34 10.08 31.25
CA ILE A 70 -10.31 10.91 31.96
C ILE A 70 -9.62 12.07 32.66
N ASN A 71 -8.49 11.80 33.32
CA ASN A 71 -7.78 12.74 34.19
C ASN A 71 -6.51 13.31 33.55
N HIS A 72 -6.45 13.38 32.21
CA HIS A 72 -5.27 13.85 31.49
C HIS A 72 -4.81 15.24 31.95
N ASP A 73 -5.74 16.17 32.22
CA ASP A 73 -5.40 17.51 32.69
C ASP A 73 -4.66 17.52 34.02
N LYS A 74 -5.09 16.71 34.99
CA LYS A 74 -4.40 16.53 36.28
C LYS A 74 -2.96 16.05 36.08
N TYR A 75 -2.73 15.16 35.12
CA TYR A 75 -1.41 14.60 34.86
C TYR A 75 -0.53 15.50 34.00
N LEU A 76 -1.12 16.32 33.11
CA LEU A 76 -0.39 17.19 32.19
C LEU A 76 -0.15 18.59 32.76
N TYR A 77 -1.05 19.09 33.60
CA TYR A 77 -1.06 20.49 34.04
C TYR A 77 -1.11 20.69 35.57
N GLY A 78 -1.38 19.62 36.34
CA GLY A 78 -1.40 19.65 37.81
C GLY A 78 -2.77 20.00 38.39
#